data_AF-A0A7X7YHD1-F1
#
_entry.id   AF-A0A7X7YHD1-F1
#
_cell.length_a   1.000
_cell.length_b   1.000
_cell.length_c   1.000
_cell.angle_alpha   90.00
_cell.angle_beta   90.00
_cell.angle_gamma   90.00
#
_symmetry.space_group_name_H-M   'P 1'
#
loop_
_entity.id
_entity.type
_entity.pdbx_description
1 polymer ?
#
loop_
_entity_poly.entity_id
_entity_poly.type
_entity_poly.pdbx_seq_one_letter_code
_entity_poly.pdbx_strand_id
1 'polypeptide(L)'
;MKKVSMFVVLALLASPVLATYTAQISDLPPAWSGGPFQVVLNGTGNYGSFTNYTFPTFCLETGVQISIPGTYLATIDDTVQSGAFGTGNTAPFYTVLQASTKLLYHSYLMLSNPTAAQGQAYQNAIWASQSGAAFNNGLILANATGNGVKVLNLWKVNKDQTITDVQSQLVMVPAPGAILLGSLGMGLVGWLRQRRSL
;
A
#
# COMPACT_ATOMS: atom_id res chain seq x y z
N MET A 1 -29.96 -17.60 -47.20
CA MET A 1 -28.48 -17.60 -47.30
C MET A 1 -27.93 -17.01 -46.00
N LYS A 2 -27.18 -17.82 -45.24
CA LYS A 2 -26.75 -17.52 -43.86
C LYS A 2 -25.46 -16.68 -43.90
N LYS A 3 -25.50 -15.44 -43.40
CA LYS A 3 -24.30 -14.62 -43.16
C LYS A 3 -23.73 -15.04 -41.81
N VAL A 4 -22.65 -15.82 -41.83
CA VAL A 4 -21.91 -16.21 -40.62
C VAL A 4 -20.92 -15.09 -40.30
N SER A 5 -21.10 -14.50 -39.11
CA SER A 5 -20.30 -13.44 -38.53
C SER A 5 -18.84 -13.84 -38.35
N MET A 6 -17.93 -13.01 -38.85
CA MET A 6 -16.49 -13.10 -38.61
C MET A 6 -16.12 -12.02 -37.58
N PHE A 7 -15.95 -12.41 -36.32
CA PHE A 7 -15.53 -11.54 -35.22
C PHE A 7 -14.64 -12.30 -34.25
N VAL A 8 -13.48 -12.74 -34.71
CA VAL A 8 -12.33 -13.20 -33.89
C VAL A 8 -11.12 -12.98 -34.81
N VAL A 9 -10.11 -12.16 -34.52
CA VAL A 9 -8.97 -12.45 -33.64
C VAL A 9 -8.22 -11.11 -33.50
N LEU A 10 -8.36 -10.40 -32.38
CA LEU A 10 -7.52 -9.25 -32.06
C LEU A 10 -7.34 -9.11 -30.53
N ALA A 11 -6.91 -10.19 -29.88
CA ALA A 11 -6.79 -10.24 -28.41
C ALA A 11 -5.46 -10.83 -27.89
N LEU A 12 -4.45 -11.06 -28.75
CA LEU A 12 -3.26 -11.86 -28.38
C LEU A 12 -1.93 -11.09 -28.27
N LEU A 13 -1.92 -9.76 -28.23
CA LEU A 13 -0.70 -8.97 -28.01
C LEU A 13 -0.85 -7.99 -26.83
N ALA A 14 -1.64 -8.33 -25.82
CA ALA A 14 -1.53 -7.67 -24.54
C ALA A 14 -0.27 -8.21 -23.86
N SER A 15 0.87 -7.61 -24.15
CA SER A 15 2.06 -7.75 -23.31
C SER A 15 1.61 -7.48 -21.86
N PRO A 16 1.97 -8.32 -20.88
CA PRO A 16 1.75 -7.98 -19.49
C PRO A 16 2.61 -6.74 -19.22
N VAL A 17 2.02 -5.56 -19.34
CA VAL A 17 2.57 -4.35 -18.74
C VAL A 17 2.62 -4.72 -17.26
N LEU A 18 3.83 -4.94 -16.76
CA LEU A 18 4.06 -5.09 -15.32
C LEU A 18 3.44 -3.84 -14.70
N ALA A 19 2.31 -4.05 -14.06
CA ALA A 19 1.46 -3.00 -13.57
C ALA A 19 2.15 -2.51 -12.29
N THR A 20 3.02 -1.52 -12.46
CA THR A 20 3.93 -1.02 -11.42
C THR A 20 3.44 0.34 -10.95
N TYR A 21 3.31 0.47 -9.64
CA TYR A 21 3.02 1.76 -9.02
C TYR A 21 4.30 2.59 -8.92
N THR A 22 4.14 3.91 -8.84
CA THR A 22 5.20 4.83 -8.41
C THR A 22 4.80 5.46 -7.08
N ALA A 23 5.71 5.42 -6.12
CA ALA A 23 5.52 5.99 -4.79
C ALA A 23 6.50 7.15 -4.61
N GLN A 24 5.95 8.34 -4.40
CA GLN A 24 6.72 9.52 -3.98
C GLN A 24 6.62 9.65 -2.47
N ILE A 25 7.77 9.67 -1.79
CA ILE A 25 7.86 9.69 -0.34
C ILE A 25 8.42 11.03 0.10
N SER A 26 7.75 11.64 1.07
CA SER A 26 8.17 12.86 1.74
C SER A 26 7.97 12.73 3.24
N ASP A 27 8.71 13.50 4.03
CA ASP A 27 8.46 13.57 5.47
C ASP A 27 7.10 14.22 5.75
N LEU A 28 6.36 13.65 6.71
CA LEU A 28 5.29 14.40 7.37
C LEU A 28 5.93 15.31 8.41
N PRO A 29 5.62 16.61 8.43
CA PRO A 29 6.02 17.45 9.54
C PRO A 29 5.38 16.94 10.85
N PRO A 30 6.16 16.82 11.93
CA PRO A 30 7.61 17.08 12.02
C PRO A 30 8.42 15.87 11.51
N ALA A 31 9.57 16.08 10.88
CA ALA A 31 10.44 14.99 10.41
C ALA A 31 11.17 14.34 11.61
N TRP A 32 11.03 13.02 11.78
CA TRP A 32 11.65 12.28 12.90
C TRP A 32 12.46 11.08 12.42
N SER A 33 13.41 10.66 13.24
CA SER A 33 14.12 9.37 13.13
C SER A 33 13.14 8.20 13.38
N GLY A 34 12.32 7.87 12.37
CA GLY A 34 11.30 6.83 12.45
C GLY A 34 9.89 7.35 12.77
N GLY A 35 9.40 8.34 12.02
CA GLY A 35 8.01 8.80 12.10
C GLY A 35 7.15 8.28 10.94
N PRO A 36 5.85 8.65 10.91
CA PRO A 36 5.02 8.40 9.74
C PRO A 36 5.55 9.22 8.55
N PHE A 37 5.62 8.61 7.37
CA PHE A 37 5.97 9.28 6.12
C PHE A 37 4.71 9.60 5.32
N GLN A 38 4.75 10.63 4.48
CA GLN A 38 3.71 10.87 3.50
C GLN A 38 4.09 10.16 2.20
N VAL A 39 3.17 9.37 1.66
CA VAL A 39 3.30 8.79 0.32
C VAL A 39 2.27 9.39 -0.60
N VAL A 40 2.67 9.69 -1.83
CA VAL A 40 1.79 9.92 -2.98
C VAL A 40 1.99 8.78 -3.96
N LEU A 41 0.94 7.97 -4.14
CA LEU A 41 0.95 6.79 -4.98
C LEU A 41 0.24 7.05 -6.30
N ASN A 42 0.89 6.64 -7.39
CA ASN A 42 0.39 6.72 -8.74
C ASN A 42 0.56 5.39 -9.48
N GLY A 43 -0.26 5.14 -10.49
CA GLY A 43 -0.13 4.00 -11.40
C GLY A 43 -1.26 2.98 -11.25
N THR A 44 -1.15 1.89 -12.00
CA THR A 44 -2.15 0.82 -12.03
C THR A 44 -1.48 -0.50 -11.70
N GLY A 45 -2.17 -1.35 -10.95
CA GLY A 45 -1.67 -2.64 -10.48
C GLY A 45 -2.78 -3.57 -10.03
N ASN A 46 -2.41 -4.66 -9.35
CA ASN A 46 -3.34 -5.72 -8.91
C ASN A 46 -4.47 -5.21 -8.00
N TYR A 47 -4.28 -4.07 -7.35
CA TYR A 47 -5.22 -3.47 -6.41
C TYR A 47 -5.98 -2.26 -6.98
N GLY A 48 -5.91 -2.06 -8.30
CA GLY A 48 -6.59 -0.98 -9.00
C GLY A 48 -5.65 0.13 -9.46
N SER A 49 -6.24 1.25 -9.86
CA SER A 49 -5.53 2.44 -10.34
C SER A 49 -5.57 3.53 -9.28
N PHE A 50 -4.41 4.10 -8.99
CA PHE A 50 -4.23 5.22 -8.07
C PHE A 50 -3.72 6.42 -8.84
N THR A 51 -4.32 7.58 -8.58
CA THR A 51 -3.91 8.87 -9.14
C THR A 51 -3.82 9.87 -7.99
N ASN A 52 -2.61 10.32 -7.68
CA ASN A 52 -2.30 11.20 -6.55
C ASN A 52 -2.87 10.70 -5.21
N TYR A 53 -2.91 9.38 -5.01
CA TYR A 53 -3.46 8.80 -3.80
C TYR A 53 -2.48 9.03 -2.65
N THR A 54 -2.90 9.84 -1.69
CA THR A 54 -2.04 10.38 -0.64
C THR A 54 -2.39 9.75 0.70
N PHE A 55 -1.43 9.11 1.37
CA PHE A 55 -1.65 8.44 2.66
C PHE A 55 -0.39 8.45 3.54
N PRO A 56 -0.55 8.48 4.88
CA PRO A 56 0.58 8.32 5.77
C PRO A 56 0.98 6.84 5.85
N THR A 57 2.26 6.57 6.03
CA THR A 57 2.80 5.21 6.11
C THR A 57 3.88 5.09 7.18
N PHE A 58 4.30 3.87 7.47
CA PHE A 58 5.40 3.55 8.37
C PHE A 58 6.32 2.56 7.69
N CYS A 59 7.62 2.64 7.99
CA CYS A 59 8.56 1.61 7.58
C CYS A 59 8.31 0.32 8.36
N LEU A 60 8.38 -0.83 7.69
CA LEU A 60 8.29 -2.13 8.34
C LEU A 60 9.66 -2.65 8.78
N GLU A 61 10.74 -2.15 8.18
CA GLU A 61 12.10 -2.57 8.48
C GLU A 61 12.85 -1.47 9.23
N THR A 62 13.71 -1.88 10.17
CA THR A 62 14.63 -1.01 10.91
C THR A 62 16.01 -1.03 10.27
N GLY A 63 16.74 0.08 10.35
CA GLY A 63 18.11 0.17 9.83
C GLY A 63 18.22 0.28 8.31
N VAL A 64 17.09 0.27 7.61
CA VAL A 64 17.03 0.45 6.16
C VAL A 64 16.67 1.90 5.84
N GLN A 65 17.53 2.56 5.08
CA GLN A 65 17.42 3.99 4.78
C GLN A 65 16.81 4.22 3.40
N ILE A 66 15.84 5.13 3.34
CA ILE A 66 15.31 5.68 2.10
C ILE A 66 15.76 7.14 1.96
N SER A 67 15.92 7.62 0.73
CA SER A 67 16.10 9.05 0.45
C SER A 67 14.76 9.78 0.52
N ILE A 68 14.74 10.95 1.17
CA ILE A 68 13.56 11.79 1.34
C ILE A 68 13.91 13.24 0.95
N PRO A 69 13.14 13.90 0.05
CA PRO A 69 12.10 13.28 -0.77
C PRO A 69 12.70 12.26 -1.76
N GLY A 70 11.93 11.23 -2.10
CA GLY A 70 12.36 10.16 -3.01
C GLY A 70 11.22 9.60 -3.85
N THR A 71 11.52 9.10 -5.04
CA THR A 71 10.55 8.41 -5.90
C THR A 71 11.03 6.99 -6.15
N TYR A 72 10.13 6.03 -5.94
CA TYR A 72 10.40 4.60 -6.02
C TYR A 72 9.38 3.92 -6.93
N LEU A 73 9.78 2.82 -7.54
CA LEU A 73 8.81 1.85 -8.05
C LEU A 73 8.19 1.13 -6.85
N ALA A 74 6.93 0.73 -6.93
CA ALA A 74 6.25 0.09 -5.83
C ALA A 74 5.35 -1.07 -6.29
N THR A 75 5.27 -2.09 -5.44
CA THR A 75 4.26 -3.15 -5.51
C THR A 75 3.43 -3.15 -4.23
N ILE A 76 2.18 -3.62 -4.32
CA ILE A 76 1.32 -3.81 -3.16
C ILE A 76 1.13 -5.31 -3.00
N ASP A 77 1.47 -5.84 -1.82
CA ASP A 77 1.52 -7.28 -1.55
C ASP A 77 1.01 -7.60 -0.13
N ASP A 78 0.82 -8.89 0.17
CA ASP A 78 0.55 -9.38 1.52
C ASP A 78 1.83 -9.76 2.29
N THR A 79 2.96 -9.77 1.58
CA THR A 79 4.27 -10.16 2.09
C THR A 79 5.24 -8.99 2.05
N VAL A 80 6.08 -8.94 3.07
CA VAL A 80 7.21 -8.03 3.19
C VAL A 80 8.37 -8.58 2.38
N GLN A 81 8.81 -7.83 1.37
CA GLN A 81 10.05 -8.10 0.65
C GLN A 81 11.16 -7.41 1.45
N SER A 82 12.14 -8.16 1.95
CA SER A 82 13.20 -7.59 2.79
C SER A 82 14.49 -7.46 2.01
N GLY A 83 15.02 -6.24 1.96
CA GLY A 83 16.23 -5.89 1.23
C GLY A 83 17.51 -6.02 2.05
N ALA A 84 17.44 -5.88 3.37
CA ALA A 84 18.54 -6.14 4.30
C ALA A 84 18.12 -5.78 5.72
N PHE A 85 18.00 -6.77 6.61
CA PHE A 85 18.30 -6.44 8.00
C PHE A 85 19.82 -6.29 8.13
N GLY A 86 20.26 -5.18 8.72
CA GLY A 86 21.67 -4.98 9.06
C GLY A 86 22.23 -6.22 9.76
N THR A 87 23.50 -6.50 9.53
CA THR A 87 24.28 -7.71 9.89
C THR A 87 24.28 -8.13 11.37
N GLY A 88 23.40 -7.60 12.23
CA GLY A 88 23.34 -7.88 13.66
C GLY A 88 21.95 -8.26 14.22
N ASN A 89 20.91 -8.46 13.42
CA ASN A 89 19.59 -8.85 13.95
C ASN A 89 19.34 -10.36 13.79
N THR A 90 19.40 -11.10 14.90
CA THR A 90 19.23 -12.57 14.95
C THR A 90 17.77 -13.03 15.15
N ALA A 91 16.81 -12.10 15.23
CA ALA A 91 15.41 -12.44 15.44
C ALA A 91 14.72 -12.85 14.12
N PRO A 92 13.83 -13.87 14.13
CA PRO A 92 13.10 -14.28 12.93
C PRO A 92 12.16 -13.16 12.49
N PHE A 93 12.44 -12.55 11.34
CA PHE A 93 11.54 -11.59 10.73
C PHE A 93 10.43 -12.32 9.98
N TYR A 94 9.17 -11.94 10.23
CA TYR A 94 8.06 -12.50 9.49
C TYR A 94 8.01 -11.85 8.10
N THR A 95 8.18 -12.67 7.06
CA THR A 95 7.94 -12.25 5.66
C THR A 95 6.46 -12.02 5.39
N VAL A 96 5.57 -12.51 6.27
CA VAL A 96 4.13 -12.25 6.22
C VAL A 96 3.80 -11.08 7.15
N LEU A 97 2.99 -10.15 6.65
CA LEU A 97 2.54 -9.00 7.44
C LEU A 97 1.68 -9.47 8.63
N GLN A 98 2.12 -9.17 9.84
CA GLN A 98 1.48 -9.64 11.07
C GLN A 98 0.11 -9.00 11.29
N ALA A 99 -0.84 -9.78 11.84
CA ALA A 99 -2.20 -9.29 12.11
C ALA A 99 -2.20 -8.09 13.07
N SER A 100 -1.38 -8.13 14.14
CA SER A 100 -1.21 -7.02 15.07
C SER A 100 -0.62 -5.78 14.40
N THR A 101 0.31 -5.93 13.45
CA THR A 101 0.85 -4.81 12.67
C THR A 101 -0.22 -4.16 11.81
N LYS A 102 -1.10 -4.95 11.18
CA LYS A 102 -2.28 -4.44 10.45
C LYS A 102 -3.20 -3.62 11.35
N LEU A 103 -3.46 -4.13 12.57
CA LEU A 103 -4.31 -3.46 13.56
C LEU A 103 -3.70 -2.15 14.06
N LEU A 104 -2.40 -2.11 14.33
CA LEU A 104 -1.68 -0.91 14.76
C LEU A 104 -1.75 0.19 13.69
N TYR A 105 -1.48 -0.16 12.43
CA TYR A 105 -1.55 0.82 11.34
C TYR A 105 -2.96 1.35 11.14
N HIS A 106 -3.97 0.46 11.13
CA HIS A 106 -5.35 0.89 11.02
C HIS A 106 -5.79 1.77 12.20
N SER A 107 -5.36 1.45 13.42
CA SER A 107 -5.60 2.27 14.61
C SER A 107 -5.01 3.68 14.47
N TYR A 108 -3.80 3.80 13.92
CA TYR A 108 -3.17 5.09 13.65
C TYR A 108 -4.00 5.92 12.66
N LEU A 109 -4.48 5.31 11.57
CA LEU A 109 -5.27 6.00 10.54
C LEU A 109 -6.64 6.48 11.03
N MET A 110 -7.13 5.92 12.15
CA MET A 110 -8.36 6.36 12.80
C MET A 110 -8.17 7.58 13.70
N LEU A 111 -6.92 8.01 13.98
CA LEU A 111 -6.65 9.21 14.77
C LEU A 111 -6.95 10.45 13.93
N SER A 112 -7.72 11.39 14.48
CA SER A 112 -8.09 12.61 13.75
C SER A 112 -6.92 13.58 13.58
N ASN A 113 -6.02 13.68 14.57
CA ASN A 113 -4.87 14.58 14.57
C ASN A 113 -3.71 13.96 15.37
N PRO A 114 -3.03 12.93 14.83
CA PRO A 114 -1.94 12.28 15.54
C PRO A 114 -0.80 13.27 15.81
N THR A 115 -0.35 13.32 17.06
CA THR A 115 0.85 14.05 17.44
C THR A 115 2.11 13.30 17.00
N ALA A 116 3.24 14.01 16.94
CA ALA A 116 4.54 13.41 16.69
C ALA A 116 4.88 12.25 17.65
N ALA A 117 4.63 12.44 18.95
CA ALA A 117 4.88 11.42 19.96
C ALA A 117 4.02 10.16 19.72
N GLN A 118 2.78 10.34 19.27
CA GLN A 118 1.93 9.22 18.86
C GLN A 118 2.49 8.54 17.62
N GLY A 119 2.85 9.27 16.57
CA GLY A 119 3.48 8.70 15.36
C GLY A 119 4.70 7.83 15.68
N GLN A 120 5.59 8.32 16.55
CA GLN A 120 6.76 7.55 17.00
C GLN A 120 6.36 6.30 17.82
N ALA A 121 5.38 6.41 18.71
CA ALA A 121 4.88 5.27 19.48
C ALA A 121 4.33 4.16 18.56
N TYR A 122 3.59 4.54 17.51
CA TYR A 122 3.11 3.60 16.50
C TYR A 122 4.24 3.00 15.66
N GLN A 123 5.22 3.79 15.20
CA GLN A 123 6.36 3.26 14.46
C GLN A 123 7.12 2.20 15.28
N ASN A 124 7.39 2.48 16.56
CA ASN A 124 8.07 1.55 17.46
C ASN A 124 7.24 0.27 17.68
N ALA A 125 5.92 0.42 17.88
CA ALA A 125 5.03 -0.72 18.05
C ALA A 125 4.92 -1.58 16.77
N ILE A 126 4.93 -0.95 15.59
CA ILE A 126 4.93 -1.61 14.29
C ILE A 126 6.21 -2.45 14.12
N TRP A 127 7.38 -1.88 14.37
CA TRP A 127 8.65 -2.60 14.31
C TRP A 127 8.71 -3.76 15.31
N ALA A 128 8.30 -3.53 16.55
CA ALA A 128 8.25 -4.59 17.57
C ALA A 128 7.27 -5.70 17.17
N SER A 129 6.06 -5.33 16.75
CA SER A 129 5.05 -6.29 16.30
C SER A 129 5.50 -7.12 15.10
N GLN A 130 6.13 -6.51 14.09
CA GLN A 130 6.54 -7.21 12.88
C GLN A 130 7.76 -8.11 13.11
N SER A 131 8.60 -7.81 14.11
CA SER A 131 9.72 -8.66 14.55
C SER A 131 9.33 -9.72 15.59
N GLY A 132 8.06 -9.74 16.03
CA GLY A 132 7.60 -10.63 17.09
C GLY A 132 8.02 -10.22 18.51
N ALA A 133 8.60 -9.03 18.68
CA ALA A 133 8.92 -8.46 19.98
C ALA A 133 7.67 -7.92 20.69
N ALA A 134 7.75 -7.78 22.01
CA ALA A 134 6.68 -7.21 22.82
C ALA A 134 6.46 -5.72 22.49
N PHE A 135 5.19 -5.29 22.47
CA PHE A 135 4.80 -3.91 22.21
C PHE A 135 3.61 -3.50 23.09
N ASN A 136 3.31 -2.19 23.16
CA ASN A 136 2.17 -1.69 23.90
C ASN A 136 0.85 -1.95 23.15
N ASN A 137 0.10 -2.96 23.57
CA ASN A 137 -1.19 -3.30 22.97
C ASN A 137 -2.28 -2.22 23.15
N GLY A 138 -2.10 -1.29 24.09
CA GLY A 138 -3.03 -0.16 24.29
C GLY A 138 -3.06 0.84 23.13
N LEU A 139 -2.14 0.72 22.17
CA LEU A 139 -2.17 1.47 20.91
C LEU A 139 -3.18 0.91 19.89
N ILE A 140 -3.70 -0.31 20.10
CA ILE A 140 -4.73 -0.86 19.22
C ILE A 140 -6.10 -0.36 19.68
N LEU A 141 -6.78 0.39 18.83
CA LEU A 141 -8.13 0.90 19.10
C LEU A 141 -9.16 -0.22 18.92
N ALA A 142 -10.20 -0.23 19.76
CA ALA A 142 -11.18 -1.32 19.82
C ALA A 142 -11.89 -1.63 18.48
N ASN A 143 -12.06 -0.62 17.62
CA ASN A 143 -12.74 -0.76 16.33
C ASN A 143 -11.77 -1.00 15.15
N ALA A 144 -10.47 -1.14 15.41
CA ALA A 144 -9.51 -1.43 14.38
C ALA A 144 -9.69 -2.88 13.89
N THR A 145 -9.86 -3.08 12.58
CA THR A 145 -9.98 -4.40 11.96
C THR A 145 -8.71 -4.84 11.24
N GLY A 146 -7.88 -3.90 10.77
CA GLY A 146 -6.70 -4.20 9.94
C GLY A 146 -7.05 -4.70 8.53
N ASN A 147 -8.34 -4.74 8.18
CA ASN A 147 -8.80 -5.17 6.86
C ASN A 147 -8.38 -4.14 5.81
N GLY A 148 -7.84 -4.63 4.69
CA GLY A 148 -7.32 -3.77 3.62
C GLY A 148 -5.90 -3.24 3.86
N VAL A 149 -5.31 -3.47 5.04
CA VAL A 149 -3.89 -3.14 5.26
C VAL A 149 -3.00 -4.16 4.54
N LYS A 150 -2.12 -3.63 3.69
CA LYS A 150 -1.19 -4.34 2.83
C LYS A 150 0.22 -3.78 2.99
N VAL A 151 1.18 -4.46 2.39
CA VAL A 151 2.57 -4.02 2.29
C VAL A 151 2.76 -3.27 0.97
N LEU A 152 3.36 -2.10 1.03
CA LEU A 152 3.89 -1.35 -0.10
C LEU A 152 5.40 -1.62 -0.17
N ASN A 153 5.82 -2.57 -1.00
CA ASN A 153 7.25 -2.86 -1.19
C ASN A 153 7.84 -1.82 -2.16
N LEU A 154 8.92 -1.16 -1.74
CA LEU A 154 9.57 -0.11 -2.52
C LEU A 154 10.81 -0.64 -3.20
N TRP A 155 10.95 -0.30 -4.47
CA TRP A 155 12.03 -0.76 -5.33
C TRP A 155 12.76 0.41 -5.96
N LYS A 156 14.08 0.28 -6.10
CA LYS A 156 14.93 1.24 -6.80
C LYS A 156 15.50 0.60 -8.05
N VAL A 157 15.48 1.38 -9.13
CA VAL A 157 16.22 1.04 -10.36
C VAL A 157 17.64 1.58 -10.20
N ASN A 158 18.62 0.67 -10.19
CA ASN A 158 20.03 1.02 -10.11
C ASN A 158 20.56 1.51 -11.46
N LYS A 159 21.78 2.04 -11.47
CA LYS A 159 22.43 2.57 -12.69
C LYS A 159 22.61 1.50 -13.76
N ASP A 160 22.74 0.24 -13.36
CA ASP A 160 22.85 -0.94 -14.23
C ASP A 160 21.49 -1.52 -14.64
N GLN A 161 20.38 -0.79 -14.38
CA GLN A 161 19.00 -1.19 -14.64
C GLN A 161 18.51 -2.39 -13.80
N THR A 162 19.30 -2.88 -12.84
CA THR A 162 18.80 -3.86 -11.89
C THR A 162 17.78 -3.23 -10.95
N ILE A 163 16.80 -4.01 -10.53
CA ILE A 163 15.79 -3.59 -9.54
C ILE A 163 16.18 -4.22 -8.21
N THR A 164 16.40 -3.39 -7.20
CA THR A 164 16.69 -3.83 -5.83
C THR A 164 15.59 -3.38 -4.90
N ASP A 165 15.23 -4.26 -3.97
CA ASP A 165 14.39 -3.92 -2.84
C ASP A 165 15.06 -2.83 -2.00
N VAL A 166 14.24 -1.91 -1.49
CA VAL A 166 14.72 -0.76 -0.71
C VAL A 166 14.11 -0.75 0.66
N GLN A 167 12.80 -0.85 0.80
CA GLN A 167 12.12 -0.72 2.09
C GLN A 167 10.68 -1.15 1.91
N SER A 168 10.15 -1.88 2.88
CA SER A 168 8.73 -2.19 2.95
C SER A 168 7.96 -1.18 3.80
N GLN A 169 6.79 -0.76 3.32
CA GLN A 169 5.93 0.21 3.98
C GLN A 169 4.49 -0.30 4.12
N LEU A 170 3.66 0.40 4.89
CA LEU A 170 2.25 0.04 5.09
C LEU A 170 1.32 0.88 4.22
N VAL A 171 0.30 0.25 3.63
CA VAL A 171 -0.72 0.96 2.86
C VAL A 171 -2.10 0.39 3.16
N MET A 172 -3.12 1.26 3.24
CA MET A 172 -4.51 0.81 3.26
C MET A 172 -5.05 0.83 1.83
N VAL A 173 -5.37 -0.35 1.31
CA VAL A 173 -6.07 -0.48 0.04
C VAL A 173 -7.58 -0.39 0.29
N PRO A 174 -8.30 0.54 -0.37
CA PRO A 174 -9.75 0.60 -0.28
C PRO A 174 -10.38 -0.73 -0.69
N ALA A 175 -11.44 -1.15 0.00
CA ALA A 175 -12.12 -2.41 -0.30
C ALA A 175 -12.53 -2.44 -1.79
N PRO A 176 -12.17 -3.49 -2.57
CA PRO A 176 -12.46 -3.56 -4.01
C PRO A 176 -13.95 -3.38 -4.35
N GLY A 177 -14.83 -3.77 -3.42
CA GLY A 177 -16.27 -3.62 -3.54
C GLY A 177 -16.72 -2.18 -3.70
N ALA A 178 -16.05 -1.18 -3.11
CA ALA A 178 -16.48 0.22 -3.23
C ALA A 178 -16.37 0.73 -4.68
N ILE A 179 -15.33 0.32 -5.40
CA ILE A 179 -15.11 0.70 -6.80
C ILE A 179 -16.13 -0.01 -7.70
N LEU A 180 -16.31 -1.31 -7.48
CA LEU A 180 -17.27 -2.11 -8.26
C LEU A 180 -18.72 -1.66 -8.03
N LEU A 181 -19.10 -1.37 -6.78
CA LEU A 181 -20.44 -0.87 -6.46
C LEU A 181 -20.65 0.55 -6.98
N GLY A 182 -19.62 1.39 -6.98
CA GLY A 182 -19.67 2.72 -7.58
C GLY A 182 -19.94 2.66 -9.08
N SER A 183 -19.24 1.78 -9.82
CA SER A 183 -19.46 1.63 -11.27
C SER A 183 -20.82 1.00 -11.60
N LEU A 184 -21.27 0.01 -10.82
CA LEU A 184 -22.62 -0.56 -10.95
C LEU A 184 -23.71 0.47 -10.68
N GLY A 185 -23.56 1.28 -9.63
CA GLY A 185 -24.48 2.35 -9.30
C GLY A 185 -24.60 3.39 -10.42
N MET A 186 -23.48 3.84 -10.97
CA MET A 186 -23.48 4.81 -12.08
C MET A 186 -24.09 4.23 -13.36
N GLY A 187 -23.78 2.98 -13.71
CA GLY A 187 -24.37 2.30 -14.87
C GLY A 187 -25.89 2.15 -14.76
N LEU A 188 -26.38 1.75 -13.59
CA LEU A 188 -27.81 1.53 -13.35
C LEU A 188 -28.60 2.84 -13.33
N VAL A 189 -28.05 3.91 -12.73
CA VAL A 189 -28.67 5.25 -12.77
C VAL A 189 -28.73 5.79 -14.19
N GLY A 190 -27.67 5.62 -14.98
CA GLY A 190 -27.67 5.98 -16.40
C GLY A 190 -28.77 5.26 -17.20
N TRP A 191 -28.91 3.96 -16.98
CA TRP A 191 -29.92 3.14 -17.64
C TRP A 191 -31.35 3.50 -17.22
N LEU A 192 -31.60 3.75 -15.93
CA LEU A 192 -32.92 4.18 -15.45
C LEU A 192 -33.33 5.55 -16.01
N ARG A 193 -32.39 6.49 -16.18
CA ARG A 193 -32.68 7.80 -16.78
C ARG A 193 -33.10 7.67 -18.25
N GLN A 194 -32.46 6.77 -18.99
CA GLN A 194 -32.78 6.52 -20.40
C GLN A 194 -34.21 5.97 -20.60
N ARG A 195 -34.76 5.28 -19.59
CA ARG A 195 -36.13 4.75 -19.64
C ARG A 195 -37.24 5.79 -19.38
N ARG A 196 -36.92 6.97 -18.86
CA ARG A 196 -37.91 8.03 -18.57
C ARG A 196 -38.00 9.13 -19.64
N SER A 197 -37.16 9.09 -20.67
CA SER A 197 -37.19 10.04 -21.79
C SER A 197 -37.90 9.51 -23.04
N LEU A 198 -38.67 8.43 -22.91
CA LEU A 198 -39.57 7.87 -23.92
C LEU A 198 -40.99 7.86 -23.35
#